data_AF-A0A9Q2FMN1-F1
#
_entry.id   AF-A0A9Q2FMN1-F1
#
_cell.length_a   1.000
_cell.length_b   1.000
_cell.length_c   1.000
_cell.angle_alpha   90.00
_cell.angle_beta   90.00
_cell.angle_gamma   90.00
#
_symmetry.space_group_name_H-M   'P 1'
#
loop_
_entity.id
_entity.type
_entity.pdbx_description
1 polymer ?
#
loop_
_entity_poly.entity_id
_entity_poly.type
_entity_poly.pdbx_seq_one_letter_code
_entity_poly.pdbx_strand_id
1 'polypeptide(L)'
;MTPPSHLSGHSSTGQVFHLPLRSRLLTVPESAVYLGLSLRRLKTLAILGAGPERTHTPDGRPAYRREDLETYLSVLYEKADISGTEKVRRRAERANQRNAALEHLQTDRRADLPSPDPFMMMATAGEMSHHMIFFVLKVMIIFGFILLCISPTPLLRTHFN
;
A
#
# COMPACT_ATOMS: atom_id res chain seq x y z
N MET A 1 -53.66 -47.09 -11.05
CA MET A 1 -52.99 -47.52 -12.30
C MET A 1 -52.39 -46.29 -12.97
N THR A 2 -51.23 -46.49 -13.61
CA THR A 2 -50.38 -45.56 -14.40
C THR A 2 -49.51 -44.51 -13.65
N PRO A 3 -48.28 -44.25 -14.14
CA PRO A 3 -47.03 -44.21 -13.35
C PRO A 3 -46.30 -42.84 -13.42
N PRO A 4 -45.07 -42.66 -12.86
CA PRO A 4 -44.43 -41.35 -12.74
C PRO A 4 -43.64 -40.99 -14.00
N SER A 5 -43.65 -39.72 -14.41
CA SER A 5 -42.86 -39.22 -15.52
C SER A 5 -41.98 -38.04 -15.12
N HIS A 6 -40.71 -38.40 -14.86
CA HIS A 6 -39.49 -37.68 -15.19
C HIS A 6 -39.27 -36.27 -14.64
N LEU A 7 -38.44 -36.23 -13.59
CA LEU A 7 -37.47 -35.19 -13.32
C LEU A 7 -36.61 -34.92 -14.58
N SER A 8 -36.97 -33.89 -15.33
CA SER A 8 -36.06 -33.26 -16.27
C SER A 8 -35.17 -32.30 -15.50
N GLY A 9 -33.94 -32.76 -15.22
CA GLY A 9 -32.86 -31.90 -14.76
C GLY A 9 -32.64 -30.79 -15.78
N HIS A 10 -33.10 -29.58 -15.46
CA HIS A 10 -32.43 -28.39 -15.94
C HIS A 10 -31.28 -28.12 -14.98
N SER A 11 -30.14 -28.71 -15.32
CA SER A 11 -28.83 -28.16 -15.00
C SER A 11 -28.74 -26.77 -15.61
N SER A 12 -29.41 -25.81 -14.99
CA SER A 12 -29.11 -24.39 -15.16
C SER A 12 -27.73 -24.22 -14.54
N THR A 13 -26.74 -24.33 -15.41
CA THR A 13 -25.36 -23.90 -15.21
C THR A 13 -25.41 -22.64 -14.36
N GLY A 14 -25.06 -22.79 -13.08
CA GLY A 14 -25.00 -21.67 -12.15
C GLY A 14 -24.04 -20.67 -12.76
N GLN A 15 -24.60 -19.67 -13.42
CA GLN A 15 -23.87 -18.52 -13.90
C GLN A 15 -23.47 -17.80 -12.63
N VAL A 16 -22.33 -18.20 -12.07
CA VAL A 16 -21.64 -17.48 -11.02
C VAL A 16 -21.36 -16.13 -11.64
N PHE A 17 -22.24 -15.17 -11.38
CA PHE A 17 -21.95 -13.78 -11.64
C PHE A 17 -20.75 -13.46 -10.77
N HIS A 18 -19.56 -13.57 -11.36
CA HIS A 18 -18.38 -12.87 -10.89
C HIS A 18 -18.71 -11.38 -11.03
N LEU A 19 -19.42 -10.85 -10.03
CA LEU A 19 -19.43 -9.43 -9.75
C LEU A 19 -17.97 -9.00 -9.85
N PRO A 20 -17.60 -8.04 -10.72
CA PRO A 20 -16.25 -7.54 -10.69
C PRO A 20 -16.05 -7.06 -9.27
N LEU A 21 -15.20 -7.77 -8.51
CA LEU A 21 -14.61 -7.29 -7.28
C LEU A 21 -13.91 -6.01 -7.73
N ARG A 22 -14.66 -4.90 -7.72
CA ARG A 22 -14.19 -3.60 -8.14
C ARG A 22 -13.16 -3.28 -7.08
N SER A 23 -11.92 -3.65 -7.35
CA SER A 23 -10.74 -3.41 -6.52
C SER A 23 -10.81 -1.95 -6.14
N ARG A 24 -11.28 -1.67 -4.92
CA ARG A 24 -11.59 -0.30 -4.56
C ARG A 24 -10.23 0.38 -4.47
N LEU A 25 -9.99 1.28 -5.42
CA LEU A 25 -8.81 2.12 -5.42
C LEU A 25 -9.00 3.19 -4.35
N LEU A 26 -8.08 3.24 -3.41
CA LEU A 26 -8.01 4.27 -2.39
C LEU A 26 -6.91 5.24 -2.79
N THR A 27 -7.20 6.53 -2.66
CA THR A 27 -6.19 7.57 -2.79
C THR A 27 -5.17 7.46 -1.65
N VAL A 28 -4.00 8.10 -1.79
CA VAL A 28 -2.96 8.09 -0.76
C VAL A 28 -3.47 8.46 0.66
N PRO A 29 -4.25 9.53 0.88
CA PRO A 29 -4.76 9.84 2.22
C PRO A 29 -5.74 8.78 2.74
N GLU A 30 -6.66 8.30 1.91
CA GLU A 30 -7.59 7.21 2.29
C GLU A 30 -6.83 5.93 2.66
N SER A 31 -5.76 5.63 1.93
CA SER A 31 -4.92 4.44 2.18
C SER A 31 -4.15 4.55 3.49
N ALA A 32 -3.66 5.75 3.82
CA ALA A 32 -3.00 6.03 5.10
C ALA A 32 -3.97 5.80 6.26
N VAL A 33 -5.20 6.32 6.16
CA VAL A 33 -6.26 6.08 7.15
C VAL A 33 -6.63 4.61 7.23
N TYR A 34 -6.74 3.94 6.08
CA TYR A 34 -7.11 2.53 6.02
C TYR A 34 -6.10 1.62 6.74
N LEU A 35 -4.80 1.90 6.59
CA LEU A 35 -3.71 1.20 7.26
C LEU A 35 -3.47 1.67 8.70
N GLY A 36 -4.06 2.79 9.13
CA GLY A 36 -3.73 3.40 10.43
C GLY A 36 -2.33 4.01 10.45
N LEU A 37 -1.82 4.51 9.33
CA LEU A 37 -0.53 5.19 9.23
C LEU A 37 -0.72 6.70 9.09
N SER A 38 0.27 7.48 9.53
CA SER A 38 0.30 8.90 9.16
C SER A 38 0.58 9.05 7.66
N LEU A 39 0.04 10.11 7.05
CA LEU A 39 0.25 10.38 5.63
C LEU A 39 1.75 10.51 5.28
N ARG A 40 2.53 11.13 6.17
CA ARG A 40 3.99 11.26 6.00
C ARG A 40 4.66 9.90 5.99
N ARG A 41 4.28 9.02 6.92
CA ARG A 41 4.81 7.65 7.06
C ARG A 41 4.61 6.84 5.78
N LEU A 42 3.39 6.84 5.25
CA LEU A 42 3.07 6.12 4.00
C LEU A 42 3.84 6.68 2.80
N LYS A 43 3.98 8.01 2.71
CA LYS A 43 4.80 8.64 1.66
C LYS A 43 6.28 8.27 1.77
N THR A 44 6.83 8.27 2.99
CA THR A 44 8.22 7.89 3.22
C THR A 44 8.46 6.43 2.84
N LEU A 45 7.57 5.51 3.22
CA LEU A 45 7.64 4.11 2.77
C LEU A 45 7.71 4.02 1.25
N ALA A 46 6.80 4.70 0.56
CA ALA A 46 6.76 4.70 -0.91
C ALA A 46 8.06 5.26 -1.53
N ILE A 47 8.67 6.30 -0.94
CA ILE A 47 9.95 6.85 -1.41
C ILE A 47 11.10 5.86 -1.22
N LEU A 48 11.10 5.13 -0.10
CA LEU A 48 12.09 4.10 0.20
C LEU A 48 11.89 2.83 -0.63
N GLY A 49 10.81 2.74 -1.42
CA GLY A 49 10.44 1.53 -2.16
C GLY A 49 9.91 0.41 -1.25
N ALA A 50 9.44 0.77 -0.05
CA ALA A 50 8.85 -0.10 0.95
C ALA A 50 7.32 0.12 1.03
N GLY A 51 6.64 -0.70 1.82
CA GLY A 51 5.20 -0.56 2.05
C GLY A 51 4.33 -1.34 1.06
N PRO A 52 3.01 -1.05 1.03
CA PRO A 52 2.08 -1.75 0.16
C PRO A 52 2.32 -1.43 -1.32
N GLU A 53 1.95 -2.36 -2.20
CA GLU A 53 2.07 -2.18 -3.64
C GLU A 53 1.25 -0.98 -4.11
N ARG A 54 1.90 -0.10 -4.88
CA ARG A 54 1.34 1.17 -5.32
C ARG A 54 0.86 1.04 -6.75
N THR A 55 -0.37 1.49 -6.98
CA THR A 55 -0.96 1.56 -8.31
C THR A 55 -1.24 3.02 -8.69
N HIS A 56 -1.76 3.23 -9.90
CA HIS A 56 -2.15 4.54 -10.38
C HIS A 56 -3.63 4.54 -10.75
N THR A 57 -4.33 5.62 -10.43
CA THR A 57 -5.67 5.86 -10.96
C THR A 57 -5.59 6.07 -12.48
N PRO A 58 -6.72 5.97 -13.20
CA PRO A 58 -6.77 6.30 -14.63
C PRO A 58 -6.22 7.70 -14.94
N ASP A 59 -6.38 8.64 -14.01
CA ASP A 59 -5.84 10.01 -14.09
C ASP A 59 -4.34 10.12 -13.80
N GLY A 60 -3.61 9.01 -13.67
CA GLY A 60 -2.18 8.96 -13.36
C GLY A 60 -1.81 9.32 -11.92
N ARG A 61 -2.80 9.53 -11.04
CA ARG A 61 -2.53 9.86 -9.63
C ARG A 61 -2.22 8.59 -8.85
N PRO A 62 -1.32 8.65 -7.86
CA PRO A 62 -1.01 7.48 -7.05
C PRO A 62 -2.21 7.03 -6.21
N ALA A 63 -2.48 5.74 -6.24
CA ALA A 63 -3.51 5.07 -5.47
C ALA A 63 -3.02 3.71 -4.99
N TYR A 64 -3.81 3.08 -4.13
CA TYR A 64 -3.56 1.74 -3.62
C TYR A 64 -4.82 0.92 -3.77
N ARG A 65 -4.69 -0.34 -4.17
CA ARG A 65 -5.84 -1.23 -4.18
C ARG A 65 -6.07 -1.73 -2.77
N ARG A 66 -7.33 -1.86 -2.39
CA ARG A 66 -7.69 -2.34 -1.05
C ARG A 66 -7.11 -3.73 -0.75
N GLU A 67 -7.09 -4.62 -1.74
CA GLU A 67 -6.52 -5.95 -1.62
C GLU A 67 -5.01 -5.94 -1.29
N ASP A 68 -4.24 -5.04 -1.91
CA ASP A 68 -2.81 -4.91 -1.66
C ASP A 68 -2.55 -4.35 -0.26
N LEU A 69 -3.41 -3.42 0.19
CA LEU A 69 -3.38 -2.90 1.56
C LEU A 69 -3.72 -3.99 2.59
N GLU A 70 -4.70 -4.85 2.33
CA GLU A 70 -5.02 -5.99 3.20
C GLU A 70 -3.88 -7.01 3.26
N THR A 71 -3.29 -7.33 2.11
CA THR A 71 -2.19 -8.28 2.00
C THR A 71 -0.97 -7.76 2.77
N TYR A 72 -0.62 -6.49 2.57
CA TYR A 72 0.43 -5.82 3.33
C TYR A 72 0.11 -5.85 4.83
N LEU A 73 -1.12 -5.54 5.23
CA LEU A 73 -1.53 -5.60 6.63
C LEU A 73 -1.31 -7.00 7.22
N SER A 74 -1.74 -8.07 6.54
CA SER A 74 -1.51 -9.44 7.01
C SER A 74 -0.04 -9.74 7.22
N VAL A 75 0.82 -9.33 6.28
CA VAL A 75 2.27 -9.53 6.39
C VAL A 75 2.85 -8.81 7.62
N LEU A 76 2.36 -7.61 7.96
CA LEU A 76 2.83 -6.91 9.17
C LEU A 76 2.40 -7.61 10.46
N TYR A 77 1.16 -8.10 10.53
CA TYR A 77 0.68 -8.83 11.71
C TYR A 77 1.38 -10.18 11.86
N GLU A 78 1.64 -10.88 10.75
CA GLU A 78 2.39 -12.13 10.73
C GLU A 78 3.84 -11.94 11.17
N LYS A 79 4.52 -10.91 10.68
CA LYS A 79 5.88 -10.54 11.13
C LYS A 79 5.94 -10.19 12.62
N ALA A 80 4.83 -9.72 13.19
CA ALA A 80 4.71 -9.41 14.61
C ALA A 80 4.25 -10.60 15.47
N ASP A 81 4.09 -11.78 14.87
CA ASP A 81 3.57 -13.00 15.52
C ASP A 81 2.21 -12.79 16.22
N ILE A 82 1.36 -11.94 15.62
CA ILE A 82 0.03 -11.66 16.14
C ILE A 82 -0.98 -12.57 15.45
N SER A 83 -1.79 -13.27 16.25
CA SER A 83 -2.83 -14.16 15.74
C SER A 83 -3.86 -13.44 14.86
N GLY A 84 -4.42 -14.16 13.90
CA GLY A 84 -5.47 -13.63 13.02
C GLY A 84 -6.71 -13.13 13.78
N THR A 85 -7.05 -13.74 14.91
CA THR A 85 -8.18 -13.33 15.76
C THR A 85 -7.90 -11.98 16.43
N GLU A 86 -6.69 -11.78 16.94
CA GLU A 86 -6.28 -10.51 17.55
C GLU A 86 -6.19 -9.39 16.51
N LYS A 87 -5.73 -9.69 15.28
CA LYS A 87 -5.80 -8.77 14.15
C LYS A 87 -7.23 -8.28 13.92
N VAL A 88 -8.19 -9.20 13.81
CA VAL A 88 -9.61 -8.87 13.57
C VAL A 88 -10.17 -8.04 14.72
N ARG A 89 -9.89 -8.42 15.98
CA ARG A 89 -10.32 -7.68 17.17
C ARG A 89 -9.85 -6.23 17.14
N ARG A 90 -8.55 -6.00 16.96
CA ARG A 90 -7.96 -4.64 16.88
C ARG A 90 -8.53 -3.82 15.73
N ARG A 91 -8.77 -4.45 14.58
CA ARG A 91 -9.38 -3.78 13.43
C ARG A 91 -10.83 -3.39 13.69
N ALA A 92 -11.59 -4.25 14.39
CA ALA A 92 -12.97 -3.97 14.75
C ALA A 92 -13.08 -2.79 15.72
N GLU A 93 -12.20 -2.73 16.74
CA GLU A 93 -12.15 -1.62 17.70
C GLU A 93 -11.98 -0.25 17.03
N ARG A 94 -11.22 -0.21 15.92
CA ARG A 94 -10.94 1.02 15.18
C ARG A 94 -11.77 1.20 13.91
N ALA A 95 -12.69 0.27 13.64
CA ALA A 95 -13.49 0.30 12.43
C ALA A 95 -14.31 1.59 12.34
N ASN A 96 -14.93 2.01 13.44
CA ASN A 96 -15.76 3.22 13.50
C ASN A 96 -14.95 4.49 13.19
N GLN A 97 -13.81 4.69 13.87
CA GLN A 97 -12.93 5.84 13.66
C GLN A 97 -12.41 5.89 12.21
N ARG A 98 -11.98 4.74 11.69
CA ARG A 98 -11.48 4.63 10.32
C ARG A 98 -12.58 4.90 9.29
N ASN A 99 -13.78 4.35 9.48
CA ASN A 99 -14.87 4.53 8.53
C ASN A 99 -15.34 5.99 8.51
N ALA A 100 -15.49 6.63 9.67
CA ALA A 100 -15.81 8.05 9.77
C ALA A 100 -14.76 8.93 9.08
N ALA A 101 -13.47 8.66 9.31
CA ALA A 101 -12.38 9.38 8.65
C ALA A 101 -12.35 9.17 7.13
N LEU A 102 -12.67 7.98 6.64
CA LEU A 102 -12.78 7.70 5.21
C LEU A 102 -13.95 8.46 4.58
N GLU A 103 -15.12 8.51 5.24
CA GLU A 103 -16.28 9.28 4.77
C GLU A 103 -15.98 10.79 4.74
N HIS A 104 -15.29 11.30 5.77
CA HIS A 104 -14.84 12.68 5.81
C HIS A 104 -13.88 13.00 4.67
N LEU A 105 -12.89 12.13 4.38
CA LEU A 105 -11.95 12.33 3.27
C LEU A 105 -12.59 12.26 1.88
N GLN A 106 -13.70 11.54 1.75
CA GLN A 106 -14.50 11.51 0.52
C GLN A 106 -15.24 12.82 0.30
N THR A 107 -15.66 13.48 1.38
CA THR A 107 -16.41 14.75 1.34
C THR A 107 -15.46 15.96 1.26
N ASP A 108 -14.41 15.96 2.07
CA ASP A 108 -13.36 16.97 2.10
C ASP A 108 -11.97 16.32 2.09
N ARG A 109 -11.24 16.56 1.00
CA ARG A 109 -9.89 16.04 0.80
C ARG A 109 -8.86 16.62 1.78
N ARG A 110 -9.17 17.73 2.46
CA ARG A 110 -8.32 18.39 3.46
C ARG A 110 -8.73 18.11 4.90
N ALA A 111 -9.70 17.22 5.12
CA ALA A 111 -10.12 16.84 6.46
C ALA A 111 -8.94 16.35 7.31
N ASP A 112 -8.99 16.66 8.61
CA ASP A 112 -7.99 16.20 9.57
C ASP A 112 -7.97 14.67 9.64
N LEU A 113 -6.76 14.12 9.57
CA LEU A 113 -6.58 12.67 9.64
C LEU A 113 -6.64 12.19 11.09
N PRO A 114 -7.21 11.00 11.35
CA PRO A 114 -7.22 10.39 12.67
C PRO A 114 -5.79 10.12 13.17
N SER A 115 -5.67 9.94 14.48
CA SER A 115 -4.39 9.58 15.10
C SER A 115 -3.87 8.25 14.52
N PRO A 116 -2.56 8.18 14.16
CA PRO A 116 -1.98 6.95 13.63
C PRO A 116 -2.04 5.81 14.65
N ASP A 117 -2.10 4.58 14.15
CA ASP A 117 -2.04 3.41 14.98
C ASP A 117 -0.63 3.19 15.55
N PRO A 118 -0.45 3.21 16.90
CA PRO A 118 0.85 2.95 17.50
C PRO A 118 1.46 1.62 17.06
N PHE A 119 0.65 0.57 16.91
CA PHE A 119 1.14 -0.73 16.45
C PHE A 119 1.65 -0.63 15.01
N MET A 120 0.92 0.01 14.10
CA MET A 120 1.35 0.18 12.72
C MET A 120 2.58 1.06 12.59
N MET A 121 2.68 2.09 13.42
CA MET A 121 3.89 2.90 13.49
C MET A 121 5.07 2.05 13.94
N MET A 122 4.94 1.20 14.96
CA MET A 122 6.02 0.32 15.40
C MET A 122 6.37 -0.76 14.36
N ALA A 123 5.36 -1.44 13.81
CA ALA A 123 5.53 -2.54 12.86
C ALA A 123 6.18 -2.09 11.54
N THR A 124 5.94 -0.83 11.11
CA THR A 124 6.60 -0.25 9.93
C THR A 124 8.00 0.30 10.18
N ALA A 125 8.42 0.46 11.45
CA ALA A 125 9.71 1.07 11.77
C ALA A 125 10.89 0.21 11.31
N GLY A 126 10.82 -1.11 11.51
CA GLY A 126 11.87 -2.04 11.06
C GLY A 126 12.03 -2.04 9.54
N GLU A 127 10.92 -1.99 8.81
CA GLU A 127 10.94 -1.96 7.35
C GLU A 127 11.56 -0.67 6.80
N MET A 128 11.28 0.48 7.44
CA MET A 128 11.93 1.75 7.09
C MET A 128 13.44 1.68 7.27
N SER A 129 13.91 1.21 8.42
CA SER A 129 15.34 1.14 8.71
C SER A 129 16.07 0.25 7.70
N HIS A 130 15.48 -0.90 7.33
CA HIS A 130 16.08 -1.81 6.37
C HIS A 130 16.17 -1.19 4.96
N HIS A 131 15.10 -0.58 4.48
CA HIS A 131 15.08 0.02 3.14
C HIS A 131 15.83 1.35 3.07
N MET A 132 16.00 2.04 4.19
CA MET A 132 16.77 3.28 4.27
C MET A 132 18.24 3.06 3.91
N ILE A 133 18.83 1.92 4.30
CA ILE A 133 20.21 1.57 3.93
C ILE A 133 20.35 1.43 2.40
N PHE A 134 19.45 0.69 1.75
CA PHE A 134 19.47 0.53 0.30
C PHE A 134 19.21 1.85 -0.43
N PHE A 135 18.34 2.70 0.13
CA PHE A 135 18.09 4.02 -0.41
C PHE A 135 19.33 4.92 -0.34
N VAL A 136 20.01 4.98 0.81
CA VAL A 136 21.25 5.74 0.99
C VAL A 136 22.34 5.26 0.03
N LEU A 137 22.47 3.95 -0.16
CA LEU A 137 23.43 3.37 -1.11
C LEU A 137 23.13 3.83 -2.55
N LYS A 138 21.86 3.79 -2.98
CA LYS A 138 21.45 4.29 -4.30
C LYS A 138 21.79 5.77 -4.48
N VAL A 139 21.53 6.59 -3.46
CA VAL A 139 21.83 8.03 -3.49
C VAL A 139 23.34 8.27 -3.57
N MET A 140 24.16 7.54 -2.81
CA MET A 140 25.62 7.63 -2.86
C MET A 140 26.16 7.29 -4.26
N ILE A 141 25.63 6.24 -4.91
CA ILE A 141 26.04 5.86 -6.26
C ILE A 141 25.70 6.97 -7.27
N ILE A 142 24.47 7.49 -7.24
CA ILE A 142 24.03 8.58 -8.13
C ILE A 142 24.90 9.82 -7.91
N PHE A 143 25.15 10.17 -6.64
CA PHE A 143 26.00 11.30 -6.29
C PHE A 143 27.44 11.12 -6.79
N GLY A 144 28.05 9.94 -6.59
CA GLY A 144 29.37 9.62 -7.10
C GLY A 144 29.44 9.68 -8.62
N PHE A 145 28.40 9.21 -9.32
CA PHE A 145 28.30 9.31 -10.78
C PHE A 145 28.20 10.76 -11.25
N ILE A 146 27.38 11.59 -10.59
CA ILE A 146 27.27 13.03 -10.88
C ILE A 146 28.62 13.72 -10.68
N LEU A 147 29.33 13.46 -9.58
CA LEU A 147 30.67 14.01 -9.34
C LEU A 147 31.68 13.58 -10.41
N LEU A 148 31.63 12.32 -10.86
CA LEU A 148 32.47 11.82 -11.95
C LEU A 148 32.19 12.56 -13.25
N CYS A 149 30.91 12.78 -13.60
CA CYS A 149 30.53 13.55 -14.78
C CYS A 149 30.90 15.04 -14.68
N ILE A 150 30.87 15.61 -13.47
CA ILE A 150 31.19 17.03 -13.25
C ILE A 150 32.68 17.28 -13.25
N SER A 151 33.54 16.31 -12.87
CA SER A 151 35.00 16.38 -12.93
C SER A 151 35.47 16.54 -14.39
N PRO A 152 35.57 17.76 -14.94
CA PRO A 152 35.99 17.94 -16.32
C PRO A 152 37.50 17.95 -16.26
N THR A 153 38.14 16.83 -16.58
CA THR A 153 39.56 16.74 -16.95
C THR A 153 40.28 18.10 -17.06
N PRO A 154 41.05 18.55 -16.05
CA PRO A 154 42.10 19.51 -16.28
C PRO A 154 43.43 18.80 -16.62
N LEU A 155 43.43 17.47 -16.82
CA LEU A 155 44.65 16.70 -17.10
C LEU A 155 45.03 16.66 -18.59
N LEU A 156 44.14 17.01 -19.51
CA LEU A 156 44.48 17.12 -20.94
C LEU A 156 45.06 18.48 -21.35
N ARG A 157 44.93 19.50 -20.50
CA ARG A 157 45.39 20.86 -20.81
C ARG A 157 46.82 21.15 -20.35
N THR A 158 47.39 20.32 -19.50
CA THR A 158 48.79 20.46 -19.01
C THR A 158 49.81 19.69 -19.85
N HIS A 159 49.38 18.88 -20.82
CA HIS A 159 50.27 18.09 -21.68
C HIS A 159 50.36 18.61 -23.14
N PHE A 160 49.67 19.71 -23.45
CA PHE A 160 49.63 20.37 -24.77
C PHE A 160 49.97 21.88 -24.68
N ASN A 161 50.99 22.25 -23.91
CA ASN A 161 51.61 23.58 -24.01
C ASN A 161 53.12 23.47 -23.92
#